data_AF-A0AAI9B9D2-F1
#
_entry.id   AF-A0AAI9B9D2-F1
#
_cell.length_a   1.000
_cell.length_b   1.000
_cell.length_c   1.000
_cell.angle_alpha   90.00
_cell.angle_beta   90.00
_cell.angle_gamma   90.00
#
_symmetry.space_group_name_H-M   'P 1'
#
loop_
_entity.id
_entity.type
_entity.pdbx_description
1 polymer ?
#
loop_
_entity_poly.entity_id
_entity_poly.type
_entity_poly.pdbx_seq_one_letter_code
_entity_poly.pdbx_strand_id
1 'polypeptide(L)'
;MENEQRPTRGRLSKVDLLPDSIREQLHQMLREKRHTQEEIREAINALIDEHNLPEEMQLSRTGLNRYASRMEKVGAKIRASREMAEVWAAKLGSAPTSDVGRLLMEFVKTLAFETSMSMAEDDKPVAPKALGQLALVAQRLEAAAMTSHKREKAIRDAFAQEMAEKTEELVRTGGLSGGAADTIKRDILGISA
;
A
#
# COMPACT_ATOMS: atom_id res chain seq x y z
N MET A 1 -11.08 -3.90 -29.85
CA MET A 1 -11.61 -2.68 -29.21
C MET A 1 -12.29 -3.13 -27.93
N GLU A 2 -11.57 -3.02 -26.82
CA GLU A 2 -12.06 -3.46 -25.51
C GLU A 2 -12.99 -2.37 -25.00
N ASN A 3 -14.27 -2.71 -24.84
CA ASN A 3 -15.30 -1.80 -24.38
C ASN A 3 -15.11 -1.62 -22.86
N GLU A 4 -14.09 -0.84 -22.46
CA GLU A 4 -13.96 -0.32 -21.10
C GLU A 4 -15.21 0.53 -20.84
N GLN A 5 -16.26 -0.12 -20.31
CA GLN A 5 -17.50 0.53 -19.96
C GLN A 5 -17.15 1.65 -19.00
N ARG A 6 -17.21 2.90 -19.48
CA ARG A 6 -17.03 4.08 -18.65
C ARG A 6 -17.97 3.91 -17.46
N PRO A 7 -17.46 3.99 -16.22
CA PRO A 7 -18.31 3.83 -15.04
C PRO A 7 -19.37 4.92 -15.10
N THR A 8 -20.59 4.53 -15.46
CA THR A 8 -21.74 5.43 -15.39
C THR A 8 -22.12 5.57 -13.92
N ARG A 9 -22.79 6.66 -13.57
CA ARG A 9 -23.29 6.89 -12.20
C ARG A 9 -24.18 5.73 -11.68
N GLY A 10 -24.64 4.87 -12.58
CA GLY A 10 -25.55 3.78 -12.28
C GLY A 10 -26.95 4.30 -11.98
N ARG A 11 -27.93 3.39 -11.96
CA ARG A 11 -29.27 3.72 -11.48
C ARG A 11 -29.20 4.02 -9.98
N LEU A 12 -29.82 5.12 -9.54
CA LEU A 12 -29.96 5.41 -8.11
C LEU A 12 -30.65 4.22 -7.42
N SER A 13 -30.12 3.80 -6.29
CA SER A 13 -30.76 2.83 -5.41
C SER A 13 -31.82 3.51 -4.55
N LYS A 14 -32.78 2.75 -4.00
CA LYS A 14 -33.75 3.29 -3.05
C LYS A 14 -33.07 3.96 -1.86
N VAL A 15 -31.93 3.43 -1.41
CA VAL A 15 -31.12 4.02 -0.34
C VAL A 15 -30.61 5.41 -0.70
N ASP A 16 -30.25 5.65 -1.97
CA ASP A 16 -29.79 6.96 -2.44
C ASP A 16 -30.92 8.00 -2.52
N LEU A 17 -32.17 7.53 -2.54
CA LEU A 17 -33.37 8.37 -2.60
C LEU A 17 -33.94 8.67 -1.21
N LEU A 18 -33.48 7.98 -0.16
CA LEU A 18 -33.95 8.24 1.20
C LEU A 18 -33.58 9.66 1.65
N PRO A 19 -34.45 10.33 2.42
CA PRO A 19 -34.10 11.56 3.11
C PRO A 19 -32.83 11.40 3.95
N ASP A 20 -32.08 12.49 4.10
CA ASP A 20 -30.76 12.48 4.72
C ASP A 20 -30.81 11.92 6.15
N SER A 21 -31.83 12.25 6.94
CA SER A 21 -32.02 11.74 8.31
C SER A 21 -32.09 10.20 8.36
N ILE A 22 -32.92 9.60 7.51
CA ILE A 22 -33.09 8.14 7.45
C ILE A 22 -31.82 7.47 6.91
N ARG A 23 -31.20 8.09 5.90
CA ARG A 23 -29.99 7.57 5.28
C ARG A 23 -28.80 7.58 6.25
N GLU A 24 -28.67 8.64 7.06
CA GLU A 24 -27.65 8.74 8.10
C GLU A 24 -27.84 7.68 9.19
N GLN A 25 -29.08 7.46 9.63
CA GLN A 25 -29.41 6.40 10.57
C GLN A 25 -29.03 5.01 10.01
N LEU A 26 -29.37 4.74 8.74
CA LEU A 26 -28.97 3.51 8.07
C LEU A 26 -27.45 3.35 8.04
N HIS A 27 -26.71 4.40 7.69
CA HIS A 27 -25.24 4.36 7.67
C HIS A 27 -24.65 4.12 9.05
N GLN A 28 -25.22 4.71 10.08
CA GLN A 28 -24.80 4.47 11.45
C GLN A 28 -24.98 3.00 11.84
N MET A 29 -26.19 2.45 11.65
CA MET A 29 -26.48 1.06 12.00
C MET A 29 -25.58 0.06 11.24
N LEU A 30 -25.31 0.33 9.95
CA LEU A 30 -24.39 -0.49 9.15
C LEU A 30 -22.94 -0.43 9.66
N ARG A 31 -22.49 0.71 10.18
CA ARG A 31 -21.12 0.87 10.71
C ARG A 31 -20.93 0.21 12.07
N GLU A 32 -21.94 0.26 12.93
CA GLU A 32 -21.84 -0.25 14.31
C GLU A 32 -21.71 -1.78 14.39
N LYS A 33 -22.13 -2.51 13.35
CA LYS A 33 -22.06 -3.99 13.27
C LYS A 33 -22.69 -4.71 14.47
N ARG A 34 -23.66 -4.08 15.16
CA ARG A 34 -24.42 -4.64 16.30
C ARG A 34 -25.78 -5.21 15.91
N HIS A 35 -26.24 -4.94 14.70
CA HIS A 35 -27.55 -5.35 14.19
C HIS A 35 -27.38 -6.26 12.97
N THR A 36 -28.25 -7.26 12.86
CA THR A 36 -28.41 -8.06 11.66
C THR A 36 -28.97 -7.20 10.53
N GLN A 37 -28.77 -7.62 9.27
CA GLN A 37 -29.34 -6.88 8.14
C GLN A 37 -30.86 -6.86 8.13
N GLU A 38 -31.51 -7.86 8.74
CA GLU A 38 -32.96 -7.89 8.87
C GLU A 38 -33.45 -6.82 9.85
N GLU A 39 -32.86 -6.74 11.04
CA GLU A 39 -33.16 -5.72 12.06
C GLU A 39 -32.92 -4.30 11.52
N ILE A 40 -31.83 -4.10 10.77
CA ILE A 40 -31.56 -2.81 10.11
C ILE A 40 -32.66 -2.49 9.10
N ARG A 41 -33.10 -3.47 8.30
CA ARG A 41 -34.16 -3.25 7.32
C ARG A 41 -35.47 -2.87 7.99
N GLU A 42 -35.85 -3.59 9.04
CA GLU A 42 -37.08 -3.34 9.80
C GLU A 42 -37.07 -1.96 10.44
N ALA A 43 -35.97 -1.59 11.12
CA ALA A 43 -35.83 -0.27 11.73
C ALA A 43 -35.92 0.86 10.70
N ILE A 44 -35.26 0.71 9.54
CA ILE A 44 -35.29 1.74 8.50
C ILE A 44 -36.66 1.83 7.82
N ASN A 45 -37.34 0.71 7.58
CA ASN A 45 -38.69 0.74 7.03
C ASN A 45 -39.70 1.34 8.01
N ALA A 46 -39.56 1.10 9.32
CA ALA A 46 -40.37 1.76 10.34
C ALA A 46 -40.19 3.28 10.33
N LEU A 47 -38.95 3.77 10.15
CA LEU A 47 -38.68 5.21 9.99
C LEU A 47 -39.27 5.77 8.69
N ILE A 48 -39.25 5.01 7.59
CA ILE A 48 -39.88 5.41 6.33
C ILE A 48 -41.38 5.62 6.53
N ASP A 49 -42.02 4.70 7.27
CA ASP A 49 -43.45 4.79 7.59
C ASP A 49 -43.74 5.96 8.55
N GLU A 50 -42.94 6.16 9.59
CA GLU A 50 -43.06 7.28 10.55
C GLU A 50 -42.93 8.65 9.86
N HIS A 51 -42.06 8.74 8.86
CA HIS A 51 -41.88 9.93 8.04
C HIS A 51 -42.95 10.10 6.94
N ASN A 52 -43.97 9.23 6.88
CA ASN A 52 -45.03 9.24 5.87
C ASN A 52 -44.50 9.22 4.43
N LEU A 53 -43.40 8.50 4.19
CA LEU A 53 -42.87 8.32 2.85
C LEU A 53 -43.66 7.23 2.09
N PRO A 54 -43.68 7.25 0.74
CA PRO A 54 -44.34 6.22 -0.04
C PRO A 54 -43.80 4.82 0.27
N GLU A 55 -44.66 3.81 0.30
CA GLU A 55 -44.29 2.40 0.55
C GLU A 55 -43.23 1.90 -0.47
N GLU A 56 -43.25 2.47 -1.68
CA GLU A 56 -42.25 2.24 -2.73
C GLU A 56 -40.81 2.55 -2.28
N MET A 57 -40.63 3.40 -1.25
CA MET A 57 -39.33 3.75 -0.69
C MET A 57 -38.81 2.70 0.30
N GLN A 58 -39.67 1.79 0.77
CA GLN A 58 -39.25 0.73 1.67
C GLN A 58 -38.14 -0.12 1.04
N LEU A 59 -37.14 -0.39 1.87
CA LEU A 59 -35.97 -1.16 1.51
C LEU A 59 -36.33 -2.63 1.45
N SER A 60 -35.97 -3.28 0.35
CA SER A 60 -36.01 -4.74 0.24
C SER A 60 -34.76 -5.34 0.86
N ARG A 61 -34.87 -6.57 1.35
CA ARG A 61 -33.74 -7.35 1.88
C ARG A 61 -32.54 -7.38 0.92
N THR A 62 -32.79 -7.73 -0.33
CA THR A 62 -31.75 -7.82 -1.37
C THR A 62 -31.16 -6.44 -1.68
N GLY A 63 -31.97 -5.38 -1.68
CA GLY A 63 -31.52 -4.02 -1.90
C GLY A 63 -30.56 -3.55 -0.81
N LEU A 64 -30.94 -3.76 0.46
CA LEU A 64 -30.11 -3.45 1.61
C LEU A 64 -28.80 -4.25 1.61
N ASN A 65 -28.88 -5.57 1.38
CA ASN A 65 -27.70 -6.44 1.33
C ASN A 65 -26.68 -5.97 0.29
N ARG A 66 -27.12 -5.65 -0.93
CA ARG A 66 -26.23 -5.14 -1.99
C ARG A 66 -25.61 -3.79 -1.63
N TYR A 67 -26.36 -2.93 -0.94
CA TYR A 67 -25.88 -1.63 -0.49
C TYR A 67 -24.83 -1.79 0.62
N ALA A 68 -25.13 -2.59 1.65
CA ALA A 68 -24.24 -2.90 2.76
C ALA A 68 -22.92 -3.51 2.26
N SER A 69 -22.97 -4.49 1.35
CA SER A 69 -21.76 -5.07 0.74
C SER A 69 -20.93 -4.04 -0.03
N ARG A 70 -21.57 -3.09 -0.72
CA ARG A 70 -20.86 -2.03 -1.44
C ARG A 70 -20.18 -1.06 -0.46
N MET A 71 -20.89 -0.66 0.59
CA MET A 71 -20.32 0.17 1.67
C MET A 71 -19.13 -0.51 2.34
N GLU A 72 -19.24 -1.81 2.66
CA GLU A 72 -18.15 -2.53 3.31
C GLU A 72 -16.90 -2.63 2.42
N LYS A 73 -17.05 -2.86 1.10
CA LYS A 73 -15.91 -2.83 0.16
C LYS A 73 -15.18 -1.49 0.18
N VAL A 74 -15.92 -0.38 0.17
CA VAL A 74 -15.34 0.97 0.24
C VAL A 74 -14.71 1.22 1.60
N GLY A 75 -15.41 0.85 2.69
CA GLY A 75 -14.93 1.01 4.06
C GLY A 75 -13.66 0.22 4.34
N ALA A 76 -13.57 -1.02 3.85
CA ALA A 76 -12.36 -1.85 3.96
C ALA A 76 -11.16 -1.18 3.28
N LYS A 77 -11.35 -0.64 2.07
CA LYS A 77 -10.31 0.09 1.35
C LYS A 77 -9.84 1.34 2.12
N ILE A 78 -10.77 2.09 2.73
CA ILE A 78 -10.43 3.27 3.54
C ILE A 78 -9.62 2.88 4.78
N ARG A 79 -10.02 1.82 5.50
CA ARG A 79 -9.28 1.33 6.68
C ARG A 79 -7.87 0.89 6.33
N ALA A 80 -7.71 0.08 5.28
CA ALA A 80 -6.41 -0.32 4.75
C ALA A 80 -5.54 0.89 4.38
N SER A 81 -6.14 1.92 3.76
CA SER A 81 -5.42 3.15 3.40
C SER A 81 -4.97 3.95 4.63
N ARG A 82 -5.76 3.97 5.71
CA ARG A 82 -5.41 4.64 6.97
C ARG A 82 -4.30 3.90 7.71
N GLU A 83 -4.41 2.59 7.82
CA GLU A 83 -3.37 1.75 8.41
C GLU A 83 -2.03 1.93 7.67
N MET A 84 -2.08 1.93 6.34
CA MET A 84 -0.93 2.32 5.53
C MET A 84 -0.42 3.71 5.91
N ALA A 85 -1.28 4.74 5.92
CA ALA A 85 -0.86 6.10 6.23
C ALA A 85 -0.20 6.22 7.61
N GLU A 86 -0.66 5.46 8.61
CA GLU A 86 -0.04 5.39 9.93
C GLU A 86 1.34 4.72 9.89
N VAL A 87 1.49 3.60 9.18
CA VAL A 87 2.79 2.96 8.95
C VAL A 87 3.75 3.93 8.25
N TRP A 88 3.27 4.66 7.25
CA TRP A 88 4.02 5.68 6.54
C TRP A 88 4.43 6.82 7.47
N ALA A 89 3.51 7.37 8.26
CA ALA A 89 3.79 8.44 9.21
C ALA A 89 4.83 8.02 10.27
N ALA A 90 4.70 6.82 10.82
CA ALA A 90 5.65 6.28 11.79
C ALA A 90 7.06 6.11 11.20
N LYS A 91 7.15 5.62 9.95
CA LYS A 91 8.43 5.37 9.28
C LYS A 91 9.06 6.63 8.68
N LEU A 92 8.28 7.54 8.11
CA LEU A 92 8.75 8.82 7.55
C LEU A 92 9.12 9.84 8.64
N GLY A 93 8.45 9.81 9.79
CA GLY A 93 8.70 10.76 10.88
C GLY A 93 9.99 10.50 11.67
N SER A 94 10.61 9.32 11.52
CA SER A 94 11.76 8.90 12.33
C SER A 94 12.91 8.25 11.55
N ALA A 95 12.71 7.85 10.30
CA ALA A 95 13.74 7.15 9.53
C ALA A 95 14.53 8.08 8.58
N PRO A 96 15.83 7.81 8.37
CA PRO A 96 16.61 8.40 7.29
C PRO A 96 15.90 8.27 5.93
N THR A 97 16.03 9.26 5.06
CA THR A 97 15.37 9.32 3.73
C THR A 97 15.63 8.09 2.86
N SER A 98 16.74 7.37 3.07
CA SER A 98 17.07 6.10 2.41
C SER A 98 16.15 4.94 2.78
N ASP A 99 15.64 4.92 4.02
CA ASP A 99 14.83 3.82 4.55
C ASP A 99 13.37 3.91 4.10
N VAL A 100 12.92 5.13 3.81
CA VAL A 100 11.63 5.43 3.20
C VAL A 100 11.55 4.86 1.78
N GLY A 101 12.60 5.05 0.97
CA GLY A 101 12.65 4.50 -0.38
C GLY A 101 12.65 2.97 -0.39
N ARG A 102 13.39 2.36 0.55
CA ARG A 102 13.41 0.90 0.74
C ARG A 102 12.04 0.37 1.16
N LEU A 103 11.36 1.05 2.08
CA LEU A 103 10.00 0.71 2.49
C LEU A 103 9.02 0.75 1.31
N LEU A 104 9.08 1.79 0.48
CA LEU A 104 8.23 1.92 -0.69
C LEU A 104 8.40 0.75 -1.65
N MET A 105 9.65 0.32 -1.86
CA MET A 105 9.94 -0.83 -2.70
C MET A 105 9.34 -2.12 -2.14
N GLU A 106 9.45 -2.36 -0.82
CA GLU A 106 8.83 -3.54 -0.19
C GLU A 106 7.30 -3.50 -0.32
N PHE A 107 6.69 -2.33 -0.14
CA PHE A 107 5.24 -2.18 -0.30
C PHE A 107 4.77 -2.48 -1.74
N VAL A 108 5.48 -1.99 -2.76
CA VAL A 108 5.17 -2.28 -4.16
C VAL A 108 5.31 -3.78 -4.47
N LYS A 109 6.27 -4.47 -3.86
CA LYS A 109 6.39 -5.94 -3.97
C LYS A 109 5.17 -6.64 -3.36
N THR A 110 4.74 -6.24 -2.17
CA THR A 110 3.55 -6.81 -1.51
C THR A 110 2.30 -6.62 -2.37
N LEU A 111 2.05 -5.41 -2.89
CA LEU A 111 0.91 -5.16 -3.77
C LEU A 111 0.97 -5.97 -5.07
N ALA A 112 2.15 -6.10 -5.67
CA ALA A 112 2.32 -6.91 -6.87
C ALA A 112 2.02 -8.39 -6.59
N PHE A 113 2.44 -8.89 -5.42
CA PHE A 113 2.16 -10.26 -4.98
C PHE A 113 0.67 -10.49 -4.70
N GLU A 114 0.03 -9.64 -3.90
CA GLU A 114 -1.42 -9.71 -3.62
C GLU A 114 -2.26 -9.64 -4.88
N THR A 115 -1.89 -8.75 -5.80
CA THR A 115 -2.55 -8.63 -7.11
C THR A 115 -2.39 -9.90 -7.92
N SER A 116 -1.19 -10.48 -7.96
CA SER A 116 -0.92 -11.74 -8.66
C SER A 116 -1.70 -12.90 -8.06
N MET A 117 -1.82 -12.96 -6.73
CA MET A 117 -2.59 -13.98 -6.03
C MET A 117 -4.09 -13.86 -6.34
N SER A 118 -4.64 -12.64 -6.26
CA SER A 118 -6.04 -12.39 -6.61
C SER A 118 -6.35 -12.72 -8.07
N MET A 119 -5.38 -12.53 -8.98
CA MET A 119 -5.52 -12.91 -10.38
C MET A 119 -5.42 -14.42 -10.61
N ALA A 120 -4.71 -15.15 -9.73
CA ALA A 120 -4.60 -16.61 -9.79
C ALA A 120 -5.81 -17.33 -9.17
N GLU A 121 -6.48 -16.69 -8.19
CA GLU A 121 -7.71 -17.21 -7.58
C GLU A 121 -8.95 -17.02 -8.45
N ASP A 122 -8.92 -16.04 -9.37
CA ASP A 122 -10.00 -15.88 -10.35
C ASP A 122 -9.83 -16.96 -11.43
N ASP A 123 -10.80 -17.88 -11.56
CA ASP A 123 -10.82 -18.97 -12.58
C ASP A 123 -10.85 -18.46 -14.04
N LYS A 124 -10.59 -17.17 -14.25
CA LYS A 124 -10.53 -16.52 -15.55
C LYS A 124 -9.09 -16.46 -16.04
N PRO A 125 -8.85 -16.62 -17.35
CA PRO A 125 -7.56 -16.35 -17.94
C PRO A 125 -7.08 -14.94 -17.60
N VAL A 126 -5.86 -14.83 -17.10
CA VAL A 126 -5.24 -13.55 -16.82
C VAL A 126 -5.07 -12.75 -18.11
N ALA A 127 -5.58 -11.52 -18.13
CA ALA A 127 -5.48 -10.66 -19.31
C ALA A 127 -4.00 -10.31 -19.63
N PRO A 128 -3.55 -10.39 -20.91
CA PRO A 128 -2.18 -10.07 -21.30
C PRO A 128 -1.69 -8.68 -20.87
N LYS A 129 -2.59 -7.68 -20.85
CA LYS A 129 -2.31 -6.32 -20.37
C LYS A 129 -1.91 -6.29 -18.90
N ALA A 130 -2.60 -7.08 -18.06
CA ALA A 130 -2.30 -7.18 -16.64
C ALA A 130 -0.95 -7.87 -16.40
N LEU A 131 -0.64 -8.94 -17.15
CA LEU A 131 0.68 -9.58 -17.12
C LEU A 131 1.79 -8.61 -17.53
N GLY A 132 1.60 -7.84 -18.60
CA GLY A 132 2.58 -6.83 -19.05
C GLY A 132 2.82 -5.73 -18.01
N GLN A 133 1.77 -5.30 -17.30
CA GLN A 133 1.90 -4.33 -16.21
C GLN A 133 2.68 -4.90 -15.02
N LEU A 134 2.42 -6.15 -14.63
CA LEU A 134 3.19 -6.82 -13.56
C LEU A 134 4.66 -7.00 -13.95
N ALA A 135 4.94 -7.40 -15.19
CA ALA A 135 6.31 -7.52 -15.69
C ALA A 135 7.05 -6.17 -15.64
N LEU A 136 6.38 -5.07 -15.99
CA LEU A 136 6.96 -3.73 -15.92
C LEU A 136 7.23 -3.30 -14.47
N VAL A 137 6.34 -3.63 -13.53
CA VAL A 137 6.55 -3.37 -12.10
C VAL A 137 7.78 -4.15 -11.61
N ALA A 138 7.88 -5.44 -11.94
CA ALA A 138 9.03 -6.27 -11.58
C ALA A 138 10.35 -5.71 -12.14
N GLN A 139 10.37 -5.33 -13.42
CA GLN A 139 11.54 -4.72 -14.06
C GLN A 139 11.98 -3.42 -13.36
N ARG A 140 11.02 -2.55 -13.00
CA ARG A 140 11.31 -1.29 -12.30
C ARG A 140 11.85 -1.53 -10.89
N LEU A 141 11.31 -2.52 -10.17
CA LEU A 141 11.80 -2.91 -8.86
C LEU A 141 13.25 -3.43 -8.92
N GLU A 142 13.55 -4.27 -9.91
CA GLU A 142 14.90 -4.79 -10.13
C GLU A 142 15.89 -3.66 -10.47
N ALA A 143 15.52 -2.76 -11.37
CA ALA A 143 16.35 -1.59 -11.72
C ALA A 143 16.63 -0.67 -10.51
N ALA A 144 15.63 -0.46 -9.65
CA ALA A 144 15.78 0.31 -8.42
C ALA A 144 16.70 -0.39 -7.41
N ALA A 145 16.61 -1.71 -7.28
CA ALA A 145 17.50 -2.51 -6.44
C ALA A 145 18.96 -2.45 -6.94
N MET A 146 19.16 -2.60 -8.25
CA MET A 146 20.49 -2.48 -8.87
C MET A 146 21.11 -1.09 -8.66
N THR A 147 20.31 -0.03 -8.78
CA THR A 147 20.76 1.34 -8.53
C THR A 147 21.14 1.52 -7.06
N SER A 148 20.36 0.96 -6.13
CA SER A 148 20.69 0.97 -4.69
C SER A 148 22.00 0.23 -4.40
N HIS A 149 22.19 -0.96 -4.97
CA HIS A 149 23.44 -1.72 -4.82
C HIS A 149 24.65 -0.97 -5.36
N LYS A 150 24.54 -0.35 -6.54
CA LYS A 150 25.62 0.47 -7.11
C LYS A 150 25.97 1.64 -6.21
N ARG A 151 24.97 2.32 -5.64
CA ARG A 151 25.17 3.42 -4.71
C ARG A 151 25.83 2.97 -3.42
N GLU A 152 25.37 1.87 -2.82
CA GLU A 152 25.98 1.31 -1.61
C GLU A 152 27.44 0.93 -1.84
N LYS A 153 27.74 0.28 -2.97
CA LYS A 153 29.10 -0.04 -3.37
C LYS A 153 29.95 1.22 -3.50
N ALA A 154 29.48 2.24 -4.20
CA ALA A 154 30.21 3.51 -4.38
C ALA A 154 30.49 4.20 -3.03
N ILE A 155 29.54 4.18 -2.09
CA ILE A 155 29.74 4.72 -0.73
C ILE A 155 30.81 3.93 0.01
N ARG A 156 30.77 2.58 -0.06
CA ARG A 156 31.75 1.73 0.60
C ARG A 156 33.15 1.90 0.00
N ASP A 157 33.25 1.99 -1.32
CA ASP A 157 34.51 2.21 -2.04
C ASP A 157 35.11 3.58 -1.69
N ALA A 158 34.29 4.65 -1.67
CA ALA A 158 34.74 5.99 -1.29
C ALA A 158 35.21 6.04 0.18
N PHE A 159 34.48 5.39 1.09
CA PHE A 159 34.87 5.29 2.50
C PHE A 159 36.19 4.51 2.67
N ALA A 160 36.34 3.41 1.94
CA ALA A 160 37.58 2.62 1.95
C ALA A 160 38.77 3.45 1.48
N GLN A 161 38.62 4.23 0.41
CA GLN A 161 39.65 5.16 -0.09
C GLN A 161 40.00 6.23 0.95
N GLU A 162 39.01 6.91 1.52
CA GLU A 162 39.23 7.93 2.55
C GLU A 162 39.99 7.36 3.77
N MET A 163 39.62 6.16 4.21
CA MET A 163 40.29 5.49 5.32
C MET A 163 41.71 5.05 4.97
N ALA A 164 41.97 4.63 3.72
CA ALA A 164 43.31 4.28 3.26
C ALA A 164 44.24 5.50 3.26
N GLU A 165 43.75 6.65 2.77
CA GLU A 165 44.48 7.93 2.78
C GLU A 165 44.79 8.38 4.20
N LYS A 166 43.79 8.38 5.10
CA LYS A 166 43.98 8.72 6.52
C LYS A 166 44.95 7.79 7.22
N THR A 167 44.90 6.49 6.93
CA THR A 167 45.83 5.51 7.50
C THR A 167 47.27 5.81 7.07
N GLU A 168 47.47 6.18 5.81
CA GLU A 168 48.80 6.53 5.29
C GLU A 168 49.36 7.81 5.92
N GLU A 169 48.51 8.82 6.14
CA GLU A 169 48.89 10.03 6.87
C GLU A 169 49.25 9.73 8.33
N LEU A 170 48.49 8.86 9.01
CA LEU A 170 48.75 8.43 10.38
C LEU A 170 50.05 7.62 10.50
N VAL A 171 50.38 6.81 9.51
CA VAL A 171 51.64 6.06 9.44
C VAL A 171 52.82 7.02 9.28
N ARG A 172 52.67 8.04 8.40
CA ARG A 172 53.69 9.06 8.17
C ARG A 172 53.96 9.93 9.41
N THR A 173 52.91 10.26 10.17
CA THR A 173 52.99 11.13 11.35
C THR A 173 53.30 10.39 12.66
N GLY A 174 52.80 9.16 12.80
CA GLY A 174 52.91 8.35 14.02
C GLY A 174 54.16 7.45 14.10
N GLY A 175 55.00 7.41 13.07
CA GLY A 175 56.24 6.60 13.08
C GLY A 175 56.02 5.10 12.97
N LEU A 176 54.85 4.67 12.48
CA LEU A 176 54.58 3.26 12.17
C LEU A 176 55.35 2.85 10.91
N SER A 177 55.89 1.63 10.87
CA SER A 177 56.59 1.13 9.69
C SER A 177 55.62 0.89 8.53
N GLY A 178 56.08 1.05 7.27
CA GLY A 178 55.23 0.88 6.08
C GLY A 178 54.50 -0.48 6.02
N GLY A 179 55.09 -1.55 6.55
CA GLY A 179 54.44 -2.86 6.63
C GLY A 179 53.21 -2.93 7.55
N ALA A 180 53.12 -2.07 8.57
CA ALA A 180 51.93 -1.97 9.42
C ALA A 180 50.76 -1.31 8.66
N ALA A 181 51.05 -0.34 7.79
CA ALA A 181 50.06 0.32 6.94
C ALA A 181 49.42 -0.65 5.95
N ASP A 182 50.24 -1.46 5.29
CA ASP A 182 49.77 -2.46 4.32
C ASP A 182 48.91 -3.54 4.98
N THR A 183 49.27 -3.92 6.20
CA THR A 183 48.49 -4.87 7.01
C THR A 183 47.12 -4.28 7.38
N ILE A 184 47.05 -3.01 7.77
CA ILE A 184 45.78 -2.33 8.10
C ILE A 184 44.90 -2.17 6.84
N LYS A 185 45.47 -1.74 5.71
CA LYS A 185 44.75 -1.58 4.44
C LYS A 185 44.14 -2.91 3.96
N ARG A 186 44.89 -4.00 4.08
CA ARG A 186 44.43 -5.34 3.69
C ARG A 186 43.44 -5.95 4.68
N ASP A 187 43.76 -5.96 5.97
CA ASP A 187 43.05 -6.79 6.96
C ASP A 187 41.85 -6.05 7.58
N ILE A 188 41.86 -4.71 7.63
CA ILE A 188 40.76 -3.91 8.19
C ILE A 188 39.88 -3.32 7.08
N LEU A 189 40.49 -2.80 6.01
CA LEU A 189 39.75 -2.12 4.95
C LEU A 189 39.41 -3.03 3.75
N GLY A 190 40.01 -4.21 3.66
CA GLY A 190 39.77 -5.15 2.55
C GLY A 190 40.28 -4.65 1.20
N ILE A 191 41.18 -3.68 1.19
CA ILE A 191 41.77 -3.09 -0.02
C ILE A 191 43.09 -3.82 -0.27
N SER A 192 43.11 -4.71 -1.26
CA SER A 192 44.36 -5.25 -1.78
C SER A 192 45.07 -4.16 -2.58
N ALA A 193 46.36 -3.94 -2.30
CA ALA A 193 47.23 -3.14 -3.17
C ALA A 193 47.37 -3.76 -4.56
#